data_AF-A0A829MKK0-F1
#
_entry.id   AF-A0A829MKK0-F1
#
_cell.length_a   1.000
_cell.length_b   1.000
_cell.length_c   1.000
_cell.angle_alpha   90.00
_cell.angle_beta   90.00
_cell.angle_gamma   90.00
#
_symmetry.space_group_name_H-M   'P 1'
#
loop_
_entity.id
_entity.type
_entity.pdbx_description
1 polymer ?
#
loop_
_entity_poly.entity_id
_entity_poly.type
_entity_poly.pdbx_seq_one_letter_code
_entity_poly.pdbx_strand_id
1 'polypeptide(L)'
;MLLVAGAVACTPRPDGPGPVAEKFFEALAKGDTAAAAKLTDDPDGAKVGLDQAFSGLQATSFKAAVNGSQYTQDTGSADATYTWQLPRKRVWTYNGRLEMLRTAGSWQVRWAPSDLHPKLGERQMLSLRTDPAKRATVNEAGGTTVLAPANLYRIAFDASKAGKSLMSTATALADAIRPYDDTMNAASLAEQASAQTSPMDLITLRKDDWDKVSIALETRPGRCGPAW
;
A
#
# COMPACT_ATOMS: atom_id res chain seq x y z
N MET A 1 70.48 16.13 6.32
CA MET A 1 69.01 16.35 6.35
C MET A 1 68.39 15.26 5.49
N LEU A 2 67.94 14.17 6.13
CA LEU A 2 67.39 12.98 5.46
C LEU A 2 65.91 13.26 5.12
N LEU A 3 65.56 13.26 3.83
CA LEU A 3 64.16 13.33 3.39
C LEU A 3 63.56 11.92 3.46
N VAL A 4 62.59 11.73 4.36
CA VAL A 4 61.75 10.52 4.40
C VAL A 4 60.53 10.80 3.51
N ALA A 5 60.47 10.13 2.35
CA ALA A 5 59.29 10.14 1.50
C ALA A 5 58.24 9.17 2.07
N GLY A 6 57.15 9.72 2.60
CA GLY A 6 55.99 8.93 3.02
C GLY A 6 55.23 8.42 1.79
N ALA A 7 55.33 7.13 1.50
CA ALA A 7 54.46 6.47 0.54
C ALA A 7 53.06 6.36 1.15
N VAL A 8 52.09 7.07 0.57
CA VAL A 8 50.66 6.90 0.87
C VAL A 8 50.25 5.56 0.25
N ALA A 9 50.37 4.49 1.02
CA ALA A 9 49.89 3.17 0.60
C ALA A 9 48.36 3.18 0.62
N CYS A 10 47.75 3.53 -0.51
CA CYS A 10 46.38 3.12 -0.82
C CYS A 10 46.38 1.59 -0.99
N THR A 11 46.27 0.84 0.11
CA THR A 11 45.97 -0.59 0.05
C THR A 11 44.66 -0.77 -0.74
N PRO A 12 44.67 -1.50 -1.87
CA PRO A 12 43.45 -1.84 -2.58
C PRO A 12 42.47 -2.49 -1.60
N ARG A 13 41.25 -1.95 -1.53
CA ARG A 13 40.16 -2.56 -0.78
C ARG A 13 40.04 -4.01 -1.27
N PRO A 14 40.10 -5.03 -0.38
CA PRO A 14 40.14 -6.42 -0.80
C PRO A 14 38.97 -6.75 -1.74
N ASP A 15 39.18 -7.68 -2.69
CA ASP A 15 38.18 -8.25 -3.61
C ASP A 15 37.09 -9.06 -2.85
N GLY A 16 36.40 -8.39 -1.94
CA GLY A 16 35.39 -8.96 -1.06
C GLY A 16 33.97 -8.58 -1.48
N PRO A 17 32.96 -9.08 -0.75
CA PRO A 17 31.55 -8.83 -1.04
C PRO A 17 31.12 -7.37 -0.83
N GLY A 18 31.80 -6.62 0.04
CA GLY A 18 31.42 -5.26 0.45
C GLY A 18 31.16 -4.28 -0.71
N PRO A 19 32.08 -4.09 -1.67
CA PRO A 19 31.85 -3.21 -2.81
C PRO A 19 30.65 -3.58 -3.69
N VAL A 20 30.28 -4.86 -3.78
CA VAL A 20 29.09 -5.29 -4.54
C VAL A 20 27.81 -4.98 -3.74
N ALA A 21 27.83 -5.20 -2.42
CA ALA A 21 26.73 -4.79 -1.54
C ALA A 21 26.50 -3.27 -1.59
N GLU A 22 27.57 -2.46 -1.56
CA GLU A 22 27.49 -1.00 -1.72
C GLU A 22 26.81 -0.63 -3.05
N LYS A 23 27.24 -1.23 -4.18
CA LYS A 23 26.62 -0.99 -5.49
C LYS A 23 25.15 -1.40 -5.56
N PHE A 24 24.79 -2.53 -4.94
CA PHE A 24 23.40 -2.99 -4.83
C PHE A 24 22.53 -1.96 -4.11
N PHE A 25 22.98 -1.50 -2.94
CA PHE A 25 22.25 -0.49 -2.18
C PHE A 25 22.23 0.89 -2.84
N GLU A 26 23.28 1.29 -3.56
CA GLU A 26 23.30 2.53 -4.34
C GLU A 26 22.27 2.53 -5.47
N ALA A 27 22.10 1.39 -6.15
CA ALA A 27 21.06 1.23 -7.17
C ALA A 27 19.66 1.33 -6.54
N LEU A 28 19.43 0.64 -5.42
CA LEU A 28 18.17 0.76 -4.67
C LEU A 28 17.89 2.17 -4.16
N ALA A 29 18.92 2.88 -3.69
CA ALA A 29 18.78 4.24 -3.19
C ALA A 29 18.38 5.23 -4.29
N LYS A 30 18.71 4.93 -5.56
CA LYS A 30 18.26 5.68 -6.75
C LYS A 30 16.87 5.26 -7.23
N GLY A 31 16.26 4.24 -6.61
CA GLY A 31 15.01 3.64 -7.06
C GLY A 31 15.16 2.71 -8.26
N ASP A 32 16.40 2.35 -8.65
CA ASP A 32 16.67 1.47 -9.79
C ASP A 32 16.71 0.01 -9.33
N THR A 33 15.53 -0.57 -9.13
CA THR A 33 15.36 -1.97 -8.71
C THR A 33 15.89 -2.94 -9.77
N ALA A 34 15.88 -2.55 -11.05
CA ALA A 34 16.39 -3.38 -12.13
C ALA A 34 17.93 -3.46 -12.12
N ALA A 35 18.62 -2.35 -11.87
CA ALA A 35 20.07 -2.35 -11.73
C ALA A 35 20.52 -3.11 -10.46
N ALA A 36 19.79 -2.96 -9.36
CA ALA A 36 20.07 -3.72 -8.13
C ALA A 36 19.88 -5.22 -8.35
N ALA A 37 18.79 -5.63 -8.98
CA ALA A 37 18.48 -7.04 -9.24
C ALA A 37 19.56 -7.75 -10.09
N LYS A 38 20.20 -7.04 -11.03
CA LYS A 38 21.31 -7.59 -11.84
C LYS A 38 22.56 -7.96 -11.04
N LEU A 39 22.67 -7.50 -9.79
CA LEU A 39 23.78 -7.83 -8.89
C LEU A 39 23.48 -9.04 -8.01
N THR A 40 22.39 -9.76 -8.30
CA THR A 40 21.95 -10.94 -7.56
C THR A 40 22.10 -12.22 -8.39
N ASP A 41 22.03 -13.37 -7.74
CA ASP A 41 21.99 -14.69 -8.39
C ASP A 41 20.62 -15.04 -9.02
N ASP A 42 19.56 -14.31 -8.67
CA ASP A 42 18.21 -14.39 -9.25
C ASP A 42 17.67 -12.99 -9.60
N PRO A 43 18.06 -12.41 -10.75
CA PRO A 43 17.63 -11.06 -11.12
C PRO A 43 16.12 -10.90 -11.32
N ASP A 44 15.43 -11.93 -11.80
CA ASP A 44 13.98 -11.84 -12.05
C ASP A 44 13.22 -11.84 -10.72
N GLY A 45 13.54 -12.76 -9.81
CA GLY A 45 12.96 -12.80 -8.46
C GLY A 45 13.33 -11.57 -7.63
N ALA A 46 14.59 -11.11 -7.73
CA ALA A 46 15.05 -9.91 -7.05
C ALA A 46 14.28 -8.67 -7.48
N LYS A 47 14.10 -8.47 -8.78
CA LYS A 47 13.34 -7.32 -9.27
C LYS A 47 11.92 -7.32 -8.72
N VAL A 48 11.23 -8.46 -8.79
CA VAL A 48 9.85 -8.59 -8.30
C VAL A 48 9.76 -8.27 -6.81
N GLY A 49 10.63 -8.85 -5.99
CA GLY A 49 10.60 -8.62 -4.53
C GLY A 49 10.95 -7.19 -4.15
N LEU A 50 11.93 -6.57 -4.82
CA LEU A 50 12.30 -5.18 -4.62
C LEU A 50 11.14 -4.23 -4.98
N ASP A 51 10.51 -4.42 -6.14
CA ASP A 51 9.35 -3.62 -6.57
C ASP A 51 8.18 -3.76 -5.59
N GLN A 52 7.90 -4.99 -5.14
CA GLN A 52 6.87 -5.26 -4.14
C GLN A 52 7.17 -4.62 -2.79
N ALA A 53 8.43 -4.59 -2.35
CA ALA A 53 8.82 -3.92 -1.10
C ALA A 53 8.55 -2.41 -1.16
N PHE A 54 8.97 -1.74 -2.23
CA PHE A 54 8.72 -0.31 -2.41
C PHE A 54 7.22 0.01 -2.49
N SER A 55 6.47 -0.76 -3.28
CA SER A 55 5.03 -0.59 -3.43
C SER A 55 4.27 -0.86 -2.13
N GLY A 56 4.54 -2.00 -1.49
CA GLY A 56 3.87 -2.44 -0.26
C GLY A 56 4.12 -1.50 0.91
N LEU A 57 5.34 -0.96 1.05
CA LEU A 57 5.67 0.07 2.04
C LEU A 57 5.23 1.48 1.63
N GLN A 58 4.85 1.68 0.38
CA GLN A 58 4.63 3.01 -0.22
C GLN A 58 5.85 3.92 0.00
N ALA A 59 7.05 3.35 -0.06
CA ALA A 59 8.29 4.02 0.29
C ALA A 59 8.62 5.12 -0.71
N THR A 60 9.01 6.30 -0.22
CA THR A 60 9.43 7.43 -1.07
C THR A 60 10.92 7.41 -1.37
N SER A 61 11.73 6.84 -0.49
CA SER A 61 13.14 6.57 -0.73
C SER A 61 13.67 5.50 0.21
N PHE A 62 14.79 4.91 -0.19
CA PHE A 62 15.54 3.93 0.58
C PHE A 62 17.00 4.38 0.71
N LYS A 63 17.63 4.10 1.83
CA LYS A 63 19.07 4.22 2.03
C LYS A 63 19.57 3.04 2.84
N ALA A 64 20.78 2.60 2.55
CA ALA A 64 21.50 1.67 3.42
C ALA A 64 22.91 2.16 3.69
N ALA A 65 23.42 1.83 4.87
CA ALA A 65 24.81 2.02 5.24
C ALA A 65 25.44 0.64 5.51
N VAL A 66 26.45 0.26 4.72
CA VAL A 66 27.20 -0.98 4.96
C VAL A 66 28.06 -0.79 6.20
N ASN A 67 27.83 -1.62 7.21
CA ASN A 67 28.50 -1.54 8.51
C ASN A 67 29.75 -2.45 8.55
N GLY A 68 29.77 -3.50 7.73
CA GLY A 68 30.88 -4.44 7.66
C GLY A 68 30.59 -5.56 6.66
N SER A 69 31.64 -6.24 6.22
CA SER A 69 31.52 -7.42 5.36
C SER A 69 32.58 -8.44 5.70
N GLN A 70 32.23 -9.71 5.59
CA GLN A 70 33.13 -10.85 5.83
C GLN A 70 32.90 -11.91 4.76
N TYR A 71 33.91 -12.73 4.50
CA TYR A 71 33.80 -13.83 3.55
C TYR A 71 34.77 -14.95 3.86
N THR A 72 34.44 -16.14 3.39
CA THR A 72 35.29 -17.34 3.41
C THR A 72 35.12 -18.05 2.07
N GLN A 73 36.22 -18.16 1.33
CA GLN A 73 36.24 -18.72 -0.03
C GLN A 73 35.21 -18.00 -0.93
N ASP A 74 34.18 -18.72 -1.38
CA ASP A 74 33.16 -18.25 -2.33
C ASP A 74 31.84 -17.85 -1.66
N THR A 75 31.82 -17.75 -0.32
CA THR A 75 30.64 -17.31 0.44
C THR A 75 30.99 -16.13 1.33
N GLY A 76 30.05 -15.20 1.51
CA GLY A 76 30.25 -14.04 2.35
C GLY A 76 28.95 -13.37 2.74
N SER A 77 29.08 -12.33 3.56
CA SER A 77 27.95 -11.54 4.02
C SER A 77 28.33 -10.08 4.14
N ALA A 78 27.35 -9.19 3.92
CA ALA A 78 27.48 -7.76 4.20
C ALA A 78 26.38 -7.33 5.18
N ASP A 79 26.79 -6.85 6.35
CA ASP A 79 25.90 -6.27 7.35
C ASP A 79 25.64 -4.81 7.01
N ALA A 80 24.37 -4.38 7.08
CA ALA A 80 24.00 -3.02 6.74
C ALA A 80 22.80 -2.51 7.55
N THR A 81 22.75 -1.20 7.76
CA THR A 81 21.63 -0.51 8.39
C THR A 81 20.71 0.02 7.30
N TYR A 82 19.45 -0.46 7.26
CA TYR A 82 18.46 -0.04 6.27
C TYR A 82 17.62 1.09 6.83
N THR A 83 17.31 2.07 6.00
CA THR A 83 16.46 3.21 6.34
C THR A 83 15.48 3.48 5.22
N TRP A 84 14.20 3.24 5.50
CA TRP A 84 13.09 3.53 4.62
C TRP A 84 12.46 4.87 4.98
N GLN A 85 12.22 5.72 3.98
CA GLN A 85 11.34 6.87 4.10
C GLN A 85 9.95 6.47 3.64
N LEU A 86 9.00 6.59 4.54
CA LEU A 86 7.61 6.20 4.37
C LEU A 86 6.72 7.46 4.25
N PRO A 87 5.46 7.32 3.78
CA PRO A 87 4.53 8.44 3.69
C PRO A 87 4.37 9.18 5.02
N ARG A 88 4.00 10.46 4.96
CA ARG A 88 3.81 11.32 6.13
C ARG A 88 5.09 11.52 6.97
N LYS A 89 6.25 11.59 6.30
CA LYS A 89 7.57 11.84 6.93
C LYS A 89 7.91 10.83 8.02
N ARG A 90 7.54 9.56 7.80
CA ARG A 90 7.84 8.47 8.74
C ARG A 90 9.13 7.78 8.30
N VAL A 91 9.94 7.38 9.27
CA VAL A 91 11.22 6.71 9.05
C VAL A 91 11.16 5.34 9.71
N TRP A 92 11.55 4.31 8.97
CA TRP A 92 11.70 2.96 9.51
C TRP A 92 13.14 2.48 9.29
N THR A 93 13.83 2.22 10.40
CA THR A 93 15.24 1.83 10.40
C THR A 93 15.42 0.49 11.12
N TYR A 94 16.22 -0.40 10.53
CA TYR A 94 16.57 -1.69 11.10
C TYR A 94 17.88 -2.20 10.51
N ASN A 95 18.49 -3.20 11.16
CA ASN A 95 19.66 -3.87 10.65
C ASN A 95 19.25 -5.05 9.76
N GLY A 96 19.92 -5.17 8.63
CA GLY A 96 19.80 -6.29 7.69
C GLY A 96 21.18 -6.85 7.36
N ARG A 97 21.15 -7.97 6.63
CA ARG A 97 22.34 -8.64 6.11
C ARG A 97 22.02 -9.11 4.70
N LEU A 98 22.95 -8.91 3.79
CA LEU A 98 22.96 -9.58 2.50
C LEU A 98 23.84 -10.81 2.61
N GLU A 99 23.27 -11.96 2.27
CA GLU A 99 24.06 -13.16 1.99
C GLU A 99 24.64 -13.03 0.58
N MET A 100 25.89 -13.42 0.38
CA MET A 100 26.61 -13.20 -0.86
C MET A 100 27.39 -14.44 -1.27
N LEU A 101 27.51 -14.65 -2.57
CA LEU A 101 28.25 -15.75 -3.14
C LEU A 101 29.15 -15.25 -4.26
N ARG A 102 30.25 -15.96 -4.50
CA ARG A 102 31.19 -15.69 -5.58
C ARG A 102 31.03 -16.75 -6.66
N THR A 103 30.75 -16.32 -7.88
CA THR A 103 30.66 -17.21 -9.05
C THR A 103 31.54 -16.67 -10.17
N ALA A 104 32.35 -17.54 -10.76
CA ALA A 104 33.31 -17.17 -11.81
C ALA A 104 34.17 -15.95 -11.46
N GLY A 105 34.61 -15.85 -10.20
CA GLY A 105 35.43 -14.75 -9.70
C GLY A 105 34.68 -13.48 -9.32
N SER A 106 33.37 -13.38 -9.58
CA SER A 106 32.54 -12.20 -9.30
C SER A 106 31.61 -12.43 -8.11
N TRP A 107 31.53 -11.46 -7.21
CA TRP A 107 30.57 -11.47 -6.10
C TRP A 107 29.19 -11.05 -6.58
N GLN A 108 28.17 -11.70 -6.05
CA GLN A 108 26.76 -11.37 -6.25
C GLN A 108 25.99 -11.61 -4.94
N VAL A 109 24.88 -10.91 -4.77
CA VAL A 109 23.95 -11.15 -3.67
C VAL A 109 23.25 -12.48 -3.92
N ARG A 110 23.21 -13.33 -2.92
CA ARG A 110 22.40 -14.54 -2.92
C ARG A 110 20.98 -14.14 -2.54
N TRP A 111 20.14 -13.90 -3.54
CA TRP A 111 18.82 -13.35 -3.37
C TRP A 111 17.94 -14.23 -2.48
N ALA A 112 17.37 -13.62 -1.46
CA ALA A 112 16.30 -14.17 -0.66
C ALA A 112 15.40 -13.06 -0.10
N PRO A 113 14.13 -13.33 0.25
CA PRO A 113 13.28 -12.35 0.93
C PRO A 113 13.91 -11.78 2.22
N SER A 114 14.78 -12.53 2.89
CA SER A 114 15.52 -12.08 4.06
C SER A 114 16.45 -10.90 3.78
N ASP A 115 16.89 -10.70 2.54
CA ASP A 115 17.71 -9.55 2.11
C ASP A 115 16.95 -8.22 2.23
N LEU A 116 15.61 -8.26 2.10
CA LEU A 116 14.74 -7.12 2.33
C LEU A 116 14.53 -6.88 3.83
N HIS A 117 14.22 -7.94 4.59
CA HIS A 117 14.03 -7.85 6.03
C HIS A 117 14.31 -9.20 6.70
N PRO A 118 15.08 -9.25 7.81
CA PRO A 118 15.60 -10.51 8.39
C PRO A 118 14.51 -11.47 8.89
N LYS A 119 13.29 -10.97 9.11
CA LYS A 119 12.13 -11.78 9.54
C LYS A 119 11.21 -12.19 8.38
N LEU A 120 11.58 -11.88 7.14
CA LEU A 120 10.77 -12.19 5.97
C LEU A 120 11.13 -13.59 5.47
N GLY A 121 10.13 -14.47 5.44
CA GLY A 121 10.23 -15.80 4.84
C GLY A 121 9.80 -15.82 3.38
N GLU A 122 9.86 -17.00 2.79
CA GLU A 122 9.37 -17.25 1.44
C GLU A 122 7.91 -16.80 1.27
N ARG A 123 7.61 -16.17 0.13
CA ARG A 123 6.28 -15.64 -0.24
C ARG A 123 5.68 -14.63 0.75
N GLN A 124 6.46 -14.06 1.65
CA GLN A 124 6.03 -12.95 2.48
C GLN A 124 6.40 -11.62 1.82
N MET A 125 5.61 -10.58 2.11
CA MET A 125 5.83 -9.25 1.57
C MET A 125 5.71 -8.19 2.68
N LEU A 126 6.38 -7.06 2.47
CA LEU A 126 6.25 -5.90 3.34
C LEU A 126 4.98 -5.12 2.98
N SER A 127 4.23 -4.67 3.98
CA SER A 127 3.02 -3.87 3.78
C SER A 127 2.91 -2.80 4.85
N LEU A 128 2.64 -1.57 4.42
CA LEU A 128 2.29 -0.45 5.30
C LEU A 128 0.77 -0.26 5.28
N ARG A 129 0.15 -0.36 6.45
CA ARG A 129 -1.27 -0.07 6.66
C ARG A 129 -1.43 1.02 7.72
N THR A 130 -2.44 1.86 7.55
CA THR A 130 -2.83 2.84 8.56
C THR A 130 -4.01 2.28 9.34
N ASP A 131 -3.90 2.25 10.66
CA ASP A 131 -5.04 2.02 11.55
C ASP A 131 -5.61 3.40 11.94
N PRO A 132 -6.80 3.79 11.43
CA PRO A 132 -7.37 5.09 11.75
C PRO A 132 -7.79 5.13 13.22
N ALA A 133 -7.38 6.18 13.92
CA ALA A 133 -7.83 6.40 15.30
C ALA A 133 -9.36 6.43 15.35
N LYS A 134 -9.94 5.71 16.31
CA LYS A 134 -11.37 5.79 16.59
C LYS A 134 -11.71 7.23 16.95
N ARG A 135 -12.72 7.82 16.30
CA ARG A 135 -13.19 9.16 16.67
C ARG A 135 -13.64 9.14 18.12
N ALA A 136 -13.22 10.16 18.88
CA ALA A 136 -13.66 10.33 20.25
C ALA A 136 -15.18 10.53 20.28
N THR A 137 -15.83 9.94 21.28
CA THR A 137 -17.23 10.21 21.58
C THR A 137 -17.32 11.55 22.28
N VAL A 138 -18.24 12.41 21.85
CA VAL A 138 -18.59 13.62 22.61
C VAL A 138 -19.66 13.22 23.62
N ASN A 139 -19.36 13.38 24.90
CA ASN A 139 -20.29 13.12 25.97
C ASN A 139 -20.88 14.45 26.45
N GLU A 140 -22.18 14.47 26.72
CA GLU A 140 -22.81 15.58 27.45
C GLU A 140 -22.34 15.59 28.92
N ALA A 141 -22.53 16.70 29.62
CA ALA A 141 -22.18 16.84 31.04
C ALA A 141 -22.77 15.73 31.95
N GLY A 142 -23.87 15.09 31.53
CA GLY A 142 -24.50 13.97 32.22
C GLY A 142 -23.95 12.57 31.90
N GLY A 143 -22.93 12.46 31.03
CA GLY A 143 -22.29 11.18 30.67
C GLY A 143 -22.93 10.42 29.51
N THR A 144 -23.99 10.96 28.89
CA THR A 144 -24.62 10.42 27.68
C THR A 144 -23.80 10.76 26.44
N THR A 145 -23.56 9.77 25.57
CA THR A 145 -22.86 9.95 24.30
C THR A 145 -23.75 10.66 23.29
N VAL A 146 -23.35 11.85 22.85
CA VAL A 146 -24.08 12.67 21.86
C VAL A 146 -23.65 12.33 20.43
N LEU A 147 -22.38 11.99 20.22
CA LEU A 147 -21.83 11.56 18.92
C LEU A 147 -21.16 10.20 19.07
N ALA A 148 -21.82 9.16 18.56
CA ALA A 148 -21.29 7.79 18.47
C ALA A 148 -21.07 7.40 16.99
N PRO A 149 -20.08 6.53 16.69
CA PRO A 149 -19.98 5.90 15.37
C PRO A 149 -21.30 5.18 15.04
N ALA A 150 -21.92 5.53 13.91
CA ALA A 150 -23.14 4.90 13.44
C ALA A 150 -22.92 4.31 12.05
N ASN A 151 -23.48 3.12 11.82
CA ASN A 151 -23.53 2.53 10.49
C ASN A 151 -24.59 3.28 9.68
N LEU A 152 -24.13 3.92 8.61
CA LEU A 152 -24.96 4.65 7.67
C LEU A 152 -25.06 3.87 6.36
N TYR A 153 -26.27 3.75 5.84
CA TYR A 153 -26.62 2.96 4.68
C TYR A 153 -26.90 3.89 3.51
N ARG A 154 -26.07 3.81 2.47
CA ARG A 154 -26.21 4.63 1.27
C ARG A 154 -27.12 3.96 0.28
N ILE A 155 -28.08 4.72 -0.25
CA ILE A 155 -28.93 4.32 -1.37
C ILE A 155 -28.41 5.02 -2.62
N ALA A 156 -28.03 4.24 -3.63
CA ALA A 156 -27.67 4.75 -4.94
C ALA A 156 -28.50 4.11 -6.06
N PHE A 157 -28.70 4.88 -7.13
CA PHE A 157 -29.49 4.49 -8.29
C PHE A 157 -28.63 4.44 -9.55
N ASP A 158 -28.58 3.27 -10.16
CA ASP A 158 -27.82 2.98 -11.37
C ASP A 158 -28.78 2.76 -12.54
N ALA A 159 -28.88 3.77 -13.40
CA ALA A 159 -29.75 3.74 -14.58
C ALA A 159 -29.35 2.64 -15.58
N SER A 160 -28.05 2.33 -15.70
CA SER A 160 -27.55 1.31 -16.62
C SER A 160 -28.04 -0.08 -16.23
N LYS A 161 -28.07 -0.36 -14.92
CA LYS A 161 -28.60 -1.61 -14.37
C LYS A 161 -30.13 -1.63 -14.32
N ALA A 162 -30.79 -0.48 -14.21
CA ALA A 162 -32.25 -0.38 -14.25
C ALA A 162 -32.80 -0.69 -15.66
N GLY A 163 -32.09 -0.26 -16.70
CA GLY A 163 -32.42 -0.53 -18.10
C GLY A 163 -33.87 -0.16 -18.44
N LYS A 164 -34.63 -1.11 -19.01
CA LYS A 164 -36.05 -0.90 -19.36
C LYS A 164 -36.96 -0.59 -18.16
N SER A 165 -36.51 -0.89 -16.94
CA SER A 165 -37.26 -0.61 -15.70
C SER A 165 -36.87 0.73 -15.06
N LEU A 166 -36.12 1.59 -15.75
CA LEU A 166 -35.63 2.87 -15.22
C LEU A 166 -36.73 3.66 -14.51
N MET A 167 -37.84 3.93 -15.20
CA MET A 167 -38.95 4.70 -14.62
C MET A 167 -39.65 3.98 -13.47
N SER A 168 -39.85 2.66 -13.58
CA SER A 168 -40.55 1.91 -12.52
C SER A 168 -39.69 1.77 -11.25
N THR A 169 -38.37 1.67 -11.40
CA THR A 169 -37.42 1.72 -10.28
C THR A 169 -37.33 3.14 -9.69
N ALA A 170 -37.29 4.19 -10.52
CA ALA A 170 -37.25 5.57 -10.05
C ALA A 170 -38.51 5.96 -9.25
N THR A 171 -39.69 5.50 -9.68
CA THR A 171 -40.94 5.68 -8.91
C THR A 171 -40.87 4.97 -7.56
N ALA A 172 -40.45 3.71 -7.55
CA ALA A 172 -40.32 2.96 -6.31
C ALA A 172 -39.30 3.60 -5.33
N LEU A 173 -38.20 4.15 -5.86
CA LEU A 173 -37.22 4.89 -5.08
C LEU A 173 -37.81 6.17 -4.50
N ALA A 174 -38.42 7.02 -5.32
CA ALA A 174 -39.05 8.27 -4.87
C ALA A 174 -40.13 8.02 -3.80
N ASP A 175 -40.97 6.99 -3.98
CA ASP A 175 -42.02 6.67 -3.01
C ASP A 175 -41.44 6.12 -1.69
N ALA A 176 -40.40 5.28 -1.76
CA ALA A 176 -39.78 4.69 -0.58
C ALA A 176 -39.02 5.73 0.27
N ILE A 177 -38.42 6.74 -0.36
CA ILE A 177 -37.65 7.78 0.33
C ILE A 177 -38.47 9.03 0.70
N ARG A 178 -39.70 9.19 0.18
CA ARG A 178 -40.59 10.34 0.45
C ARG A 178 -40.71 10.73 1.93
N PRO A 179 -40.75 9.80 2.91
CA PRO A 179 -40.80 10.18 4.33
C PRO A 179 -39.55 10.93 4.84
N TYR A 180 -38.43 10.83 4.12
CA TYR A 180 -37.14 11.42 4.49
C TYR A 180 -36.73 12.57 3.57
N ASP A 181 -37.15 12.53 2.29
CA ASP A 181 -36.96 13.58 1.30
C ASP A 181 -38.16 13.59 0.34
N ASP A 182 -39.02 14.60 0.47
CA ASP A 182 -40.22 14.78 -0.34
C ASP A 182 -39.98 15.61 -1.62
N THR A 183 -38.77 16.12 -1.81
CA THR A 183 -38.40 16.95 -2.96
C THR A 183 -38.02 16.11 -4.18
N MET A 184 -37.68 14.83 -3.96
CA MET A 184 -37.29 13.91 -5.03
C MET A 184 -38.50 13.40 -5.81
N ASN A 185 -38.51 13.69 -7.11
CA ASN A 185 -39.54 13.19 -8.02
C ASN A 185 -38.98 12.12 -8.97
N ALA A 186 -39.80 11.13 -9.32
CA ALA A 186 -39.39 9.97 -10.10
C ALA A 186 -38.84 10.32 -11.50
N ALA A 187 -39.43 11.32 -12.17
CA ALA A 187 -39.02 11.76 -13.50
C ALA A 187 -37.61 12.36 -13.49
N SER A 188 -37.35 13.26 -12.54
CA SER A 188 -36.06 13.91 -12.34
C SER A 188 -35.00 12.92 -11.87
N LEU A 189 -35.36 11.95 -11.02
CA LEU A 189 -34.45 10.87 -10.63
C LEU A 189 -34.03 10.02 -11.83
N ALA A 190 -34.97 9.62 -12.67
CA ALA A 190 -34.67 8.85 -13.88
C ALA A 190 -33.81 9.65 -14.86
N GLU A 191 -34.15 10.92 -15.08
CA GLU A 191 -33.40 11.83 -15.94
C GLU A 191 -31.96 12.01 -15.44
N GLN A 192 -31.78 12.42 -14.19
CA GLN A 192 -30.46 12.65 -13.58
C GLN A 192 -29.62 11.37 -13.53
N ALA A 193 -30.21 10.22 -13.21
CA ALA A 193 -29.49 8.96 -13.19
C ALA A 193 -29.10 8.50 -14.60
N SER A 194 -29.94 8.73 -15.61
CA SER A 194 -29.64 8.37 -17.01
C SER A 194 -28.54 9.23 -17.64
N ALA A 195 -28.35 10.44 -17.13
CA ALA A 195 -27.28 11.35 -17.55
C ALA A 195 -25.92 10.98 -16.94
N GLN A 196 -25.86 10.07 -15.97
CA GLN A 196 -24.64 9.66 -15.29
C GLN A 196 -24.15 8.29 -15.77
N THR A 197 -22.83 8.14 -15.87
CA THR A 197 -22.16 6.87 -16.21
C THR A 197 -21.84 6.02 -14.98
N SER A 198 -22.05 6.56 -13.78
CA SER A 198 -21.85 5.90 -12.49
C SER A 198 -23.16 5.98 -11.66
N PRO A 199 -23.35 5.09 -10.67
CA PRO A 199 -24.52 5.15 -9.79
C PRO A 199 -24.65 6.53 -9.12
N MET A 200 -25.84 7.10 -9.16
CA MET A 200 -26.17 8.37 -8.52
C MET A 200 -26.52 8.15 -7.05
N ASP A 201 -25.85 8.84 -6.14
CA ASP A 201 -26.16 8.82 -4.71
C ASP A 201 -27.46 9.60 -4.44
N LEU A 202 -28.39 9.01 -3.71
CA LEU A 202 -29.68 9.63 -3.38
C LEU A 202 -29.71 10.11 -1.92
N ILE A 203 -29.64 9.16 -0.99
CA ILE A 203 -29.78 9.45 0.44
C ILE A 203 -28.94 8.48 1.26
N THR A 204 -28.56 8.92 2.46
CA THR A 204 -27.88 8.10 3.46
C THR A 204 -28.78 7.95 4.68
N LEU A 205 -29.15 6.71 5.01
CA LEU A 205 -30.10 6.37 6.07
C LEU A 205 -29.42 5.70 7.26
N ARG A 206 -30.04 5.79 8.44
CA ARG A 206 -29.67 4.95 9.59
C ARG A 206 -30.21 3.53 9.38
N LYS A 207 -29.68 2.56 10.12
CA LYS A 207 -30.08 1.13 10.06
C LYS A 207 -31.60 0.94 10.06
N ASP A 208 -32.30 1.55 11.02
CA ASP A 208 -33.75 1.34 11.21
C ASP A 208 -34.59 1.90 10.04
N ASP A 209 -34.11 2.98 9.42
CA ASP A 209 -34.76 3.61 8.27
C ASP A 209 -34.43 2.85 6.97
N TRP A 210 -33.19 2.37 6.85
CA TRP A 210 -32.78 1.47 5.79
C TRP A 210 -33.61 0.19 5.78
N ASP A 211 -33.83 -0.46 6.92
CA ASP A 211 -34.58 -1.72 7.00
C ASP A 211 -36.04 -1.56 6.53
N LYS A 212 -36.63 -0.37 6.70
CA LYS A 212 -37.98 -0.06 6.17
C LYS A 212 -37.96 0.16 4.66
N VAL A 213 -36.94 0.85 4.16
CA VAL A 213 -36.81 1.22 2.74
C VAL A 213 -36.33 0.04 1.89
N SER A 214 -35.45 -0.82 2.42
CA SER A 214 -34.85 -1.94 1.70
C SER A 214 -35.89 -2.94 1.23
N ILE A 215 -36.95 -3.20 2.01
CA ILE A 215 -38.04 -4.12 1.65
C ILE A 215 -38.73 -3.68 0.35
N ALA A 216 -39.09 -2.40 0.24
CA ALA A 216 -39.67 -1.83 -0.98
C ALA A 216 -38.68 -1.88 -2.17
N LEU A 217 -37.39 -1.97 -1.84
CA LEU A 217 -36.26 -1.95 -2.72
C LEU A 217 -35.51 -3.30 -2.79
N GLU A 218 -36.18 -4.45 -2.60
CA GLU A 218 -35.53 -5.77 -2.70
C GLU A 218 -35.66 -6.45 -4.08
N THR A 219 -36.66 -6.14 -4.92
CA THR A 219 -36.91 -6.84 -6.22
C THR A 219 -36.72 -6.08 -7.57
N ARG A 220 -36.67 -4.75 -7.60
CA ARG A 220 -36.28 -3.82 -8.69
C ARG A 220 -34.82 -3.91 -9.22
N PRO A 221 -34.60 -3.91 -10.54
CA PRO A 221 -33.27 -3.75 -11.11
C PRO A 221 -32.75 -2.31 -10.95
N GLY A 222 -31.42 -2.12 -10.87
CA GLY A 222 -30.81 -0.78 -10.85
C GLY A 222 -30.44 -0.19 -9.49
N ARG A 223 -30.65 -0.92 -8.40
CA ARG A 223 -30.37 -0.43 -7.05
C ARG A 223 -28.99 -0.84 -6.60
N CYS A 224 -28.25 0.10 -6.03
CA CYS A 224 -27.04 -0.20 -5.29
C CYS A 224 -27.37 -0.03 -3.81
N GLY A 225 -27.58 -1.17 -3.12
CA GLY A 225 -27.53 -1.24 -1.66
C GLY A 225 -26.08 -1.09 -1.18
N PRO A 226 -25.84 -1.02 0.15
CA PRO A 226 -24.56 -0.61 0.70
C PRO A 226 -23.42 -1.46 0.12
N ALA A 227 -22.50 -0.80 -0.58
CA ALA A 227 -21.18 -1.35 -0.84
C ALA A 227 -20.48 -1.52 0.52
N TRP A 228 -19.99 -2.73 0.78
CA TRP A 228 -19.13 -3.03 1.93
C TRP A 228 -17.77 -2.39 1.75
#